data_AF-A0A967E8G3-F1
#
_entry.id   AF-A0A967E8G3-F1
#
_cell.length_a   1.000
_cell.length_b   1.000
_cell.length_c   1.000
_cell.angle_alpha   90.00
_cell.angle_beta   90.00
_cell.angle_gamma   90.00
#
_symmetry.space_group_name_H-M   'P 1'
#
loop_
_entity.id
_entity.type
_entity.pdbx_description
1 polymer ?
#
loop_
_entity_poly.entity_id
_entity_poly.type
_entity_poly.pdbx_seq_one_letter_code
_entity_poly.pdbx_strand_id
1 'polypeptide(L)'
;TEDVNYRDLDDDGDGIDTPDEDADGDGDPTNDDTDGDGTPDYLDPTDDSTVEIINNCSAINADRCGELGDINSNFWWSELVPDFNTGYFSSSKEELNFTEYDNGEAIISGTTRLGNCTVEIYVVLVNRRSWSEWSDQGGDFKSEGCSEANGEDLNYYLIDGERSFMISTGSDCLAEGRFKITNRPDNNDPDTPNFGIQVGPGAALWDSAVGEDGLSGWGWIGTEENERQYLMDFNFLLDCEPQGDTDGDGVPDSVDIDDDNDGILDTEEDPNLDGDDDPLTDP
;
A
#
# COMPACT_ATOMS: atom_id res chain seq x y z
N THR A 1 3.34 27.70 33.34
CA THR A 1 4.67 28.15 32.88
C THR A 1 4.85 27.37 31.63
N GLU A 2 4.57 28.00 30.49
CA GLU A 2 4.84 27.43 29.17
C GLU A 2 6.27 26.91 29.21
N ASP A 3 6.43 25.61 28.95
CA ASP A 3 7.76 25.07 28.75
C ASP A 3 8.32 25.75 27.52
N VAL A 4 9.61 26.06 27.57
CA VAL A 4 10.27 26.74 26.46
C VAL A 4 10.58 25.67 25.41
N ASN A 5 10.11 25.87 24.17
CA ASN A 5 10.21 25.06 22.93
C ASN A 5 11.61 24.56 22.50
N TYR A 6 12.51 24.33 23.44
CA TYR A 6 13.86 23.77 23.21
C TYR A 6 14.15 22.66 24.23
N ARG A 7 13.09 22.16 24.88
CA ARG A 7 13.11 21.29 26.07
C ARG A 7 11.99 20.27 26.09
N ASP A 8 11.04 20.39 25.17
CA ASP A 8 10.14 19.36 24.70
C ASP A 8 10.92 18.27 23.96
N LEU A 9 10.22 17.20 23.61
CA LEU A 9 10.76 16.14 22.76
C LEU A 9 10.61 16.47 21.28
N ASP A 10 9.80 17.48 20.96
CA ASP A 10 9.37 17.94 19.64
C ASP A 10 9.72 19.45 19.65
N ASP A 11 10.89 19.78 19.08
CA ASP A 11 11.57 21.08 19.26
C ASP A 11 11.01 22.18 18.34
N ASP A 12 10.25 21.84 17.30
CA ASP A 12 9.61 22.79 16.37
C ASP A 12 8.07 22.73 16.34
N GLY A 13 7.48 21.69 16.94
CA GLY A 13 6.06 21.57 17.19
C GLY A 13 5.26 20.98 16.02
N ASP A 14 5.90 20.19 15.15
CA ASP A 14 5.25 19.51 14.03
C ASP A 14 4.55 18.19 14.42
N GLY A 15 4.86 17.67 15.62
CA GLY A 15 4.28 16.45 16.17
C GLY A 15 5.15 15.20 16.03
N ILE A 16 6.38 15.31 15.53
CA ILE A 16 7.41 14.27 15.58
C ILE A 16 8.39 14.58 16.72
N ASP A 17 8.75 13.55 17.51
CA ASP A 17 9.78 13.73 18.53
C ASP A 17 11.15 13.81 17.81
N THR A 18 11.97 14.82 18.11
CA THR A 18 13.36 15.04 17.63
C THR A 18 14.26 13.81 17.53
N PRO A 19 14.21 12.81 18.44
CA PRO A 19 14.96 11.56 18.26
C PRO A 19 14.51 10.67 17.09
N ASP A 20 13.29 10.85 16.60
CA ASP A 20 12.67 10.09 15.50
C ASP A 20 12.90 10.78 14.14
N GLU A 21 13.41 12.01 14.13
CA GLU A 21 13.80 12.81 12.95
C GLU A 21 15.25 12.52 12.49
N ASP A 22 15.61 11.23 12.43
CA ASP A 22 16.92 10.70 11.99
C ASP A 22 16.75 10.09 10.58
N ALA A 23 16.50 10.97 9.60
CA ALA A 23 16.18 10.62 8.22
C ALA A 23 17.25 9.74 7.55
N ASP A 24 18.53 9.94 7.88
CA ASP A 24 19.64 9.13 7.33
C ASP A 24 20.00 7.89 8.16
N GLY A 25 19.45 7.79 9.37
CA GLY A 25 19.56 6.64 10.27
C GLY A 25 20.93 6.47 10.90
N ASP A 26 21.75 7.53 10.96
CA ASP A 26 23.07 7.51 11.58
C ASP A 26 23.05 7.66 13.11
N GLY A 27 21.89 8.00 13.67
CA GLY A 27 21.64 8.15 15.10
C GLY A 27 21.94 9.55 15.64
N ASP A 28 22.12 10.56 14.77
CA ASP A 28 22.27 11.98 15.10
C ASP A 28 21.24 12.83 14.32
N PRO A 29 20.01 12.98 14.84
CA PRO A 29 18.95 13.76 14.18
C PRO A 29 19.27 15.26 14.07
N THR A 30 20.37 15.74 14.68
CA THR A 30 20.70 17.16 14.71
C THR A 30 21.42 17.66 13.45
N ASN A 31 21.72 16.76 12.52
CA ASN A 31 22.42 17.07 11.26
C ASN A 31 21.68 16.72 9.99
N ASP A 32 20.45 16.22 10.11
CA ASP A 32 19.62 15.89 8.97
C ASP A 32 18.92 17.17 8.50
N ASP A 33 18.85 17.34 7.18
CA ASP A 33 18.44 18.56 6.44
C ASP A 33 17.90 18.03 5.10
N THR A 34 16.66 17.54 5.15
CA THR A 34 16.06 16.71 4.10
C THR A 34 15.85 17.50 2.81
N ASP A 35 15.39 18.74 2.90
CA ASP A 35 15.14 19.63 1.76
C ASP A 35 16.39 20.44 1.33
N GLY A 36 17.42 20.47 2.17
CA GLY A 36 18.70 21.12 1.91
C GLY A 36 18.64 22.65 1.96
N ASP A 37 17.66 23.23 2.65
CA ASP A 37 17.52 24.68 2.84
C ASP A 37 18.49 25.23 3.89
N GLY A 38 19.07 24.34 4.72
CA GLY A 38 20.04 24.64 5.75
C GLY A 38 19.46 24.79 7.16
N THR A 39 18.18 24.50 7.35
CA THR A 39 17.50 24.28 8.62
C THR A 39 17.45 22.78 8.87
N PRO A 40 17.99 22.26 9.99
CA PRO A 40 17.86 20.84 10.29
C PRO A 40 16.41 20.45 10.58
N ASP A 41 16.01 19.23 10.20
CA ASP A 41 14.64 18.69 10.29
C ASP A 41 14.02 18.98 11.68
N TYR A 42 14.70 18.67 12.79
CA TYR A 42 14.21 18.93 14.17
C TYR A 42 13.95 20.40 14.57
N LEU A 43 14.20 21.34 13.67
CA LEU A 43 13.94 22.78 13.84
C LEU A 43 13.15 23.35 12.64
N ASP A 44 12.70 22.50 11.73
CA ASP A 44 11.98 22.85 10.51
C ASP A 44 10.57 22.26 10.50
N PRO A 45 9.56 23.00 11.01
CA PRO A 45 8.19 22.51 11.11
C PRO A 45 7.48 22.40 9.76
N THR A 46 8.21 22.64 8.66
CA THR A 46 7.74 22.53 7.28
C THR A 46 8.53 21.53 6.45
N ASP A 47 9.73 21.15 6.89
CA ASP A 47 10.54 20.05 6.35
C ASP A 47 10.44 18.84 7.28
N ASP A 48 9.19 18.51 7.58
CA ASP A 48 8.90 17.23 8.13
C ASP A 48 8.99 16.25 6.94
N SER A 49 10.04 15.44 6.90
CA SER A 49 10.18 14.31 5.96
C SER A 49 9.12 13.22 6.22
N THR A 50 7.88 13.64 6.47
CA THR A 50 6.71 12.79 6.54
C THR A 50 6.53 12.19 5.17
N VAL A 51 6.84 10.90 5.12
CA VAL A 51 6.38 10.04 4.04
C VAL A 51 4.85 10.11 4.04
N GLU A 52 4.30 10.94 3.16
CA GLU A 52 2.86 11.15 3.07
C GLU A 52 2.21 9.88 2.53
N ILE A 53 1.13 9.46 3.19
CA ILE A 53 0.23 8.46 2.60
C ILE A 53 -0.43 9.16 1.41
N ILE A 54 -0.37 8.57 0.21
CA ILE A 54 -1.06 9.08 -0.98
C ILE A 54 -2.31 8.27 -1.33
N ASN A 55 -2.36 7.00 -0.92
CA ASN A 55 -3.56 6.17 -1.03
C ASN A 55 -3.67 5.26 0.19
N ASN A 56 -4.88 5.13 0.74
CA ASN A 56 -5.17 4.16 1.78
C ASN A 56 -6.42 3.37 1.41
N CYS A 57 -6.26 2.10 1.09
CA CYS A 57 -7.28 1.30 0.45
C CYS A 57 -7.56 0.02 1.21
N SER A 58 -8.84 -0.32 1.34
CA SER A 58 -9.28 -1.64 1.77
C SER A 58 -9.22 -2.61 0.59
N ALA A 59 -8.69 -3.81 0.82
CA ALA A 59 -8.66 -4.85 -0.22
C ALA A 59 -10.00 -5.58 -0.31
N ILE A 60 -10.67 -5.45 -1.46
CA ILE A 60 -11.91 -6.17 -1.76
C ILE A 60 -11.62 -7.46 -2.52
N ASN A 61 -12.33 -8.52 -2.17
CA ASN A 61 -12.30 -9.80 -2.88
C ASN A 61 -12.51 -9.64 -4.38
N ALA A 62 -11.48 -10.03 -5.15
CA ALA A 62 -11.65 -10.17 -6.59
C ALA A 62 -12.62 -11.32 -6.90
N ASP A 63 -13.62 -11.06 -7.74
CA ASP A 63 -14.59 -12.03 -8.22
C ASP A 63 -14.23 -12.51 -9.63
N ARG A 64 -13.92 -13.80 -9.77
CA ARG A 64 -13.45 -14.31 -11.06
C ARG A 64 -14.56 -14.28 -12.11
N CYS A 65 -14.35 -13.56 -13.20
CA CYS A 65 -15.26 -13.55 -14.33
C CYS A 65 -15.33 -14.92 -15.05
N GLY A 66 -16.48 -15.21 -15.65
CA GLY A 66 -16.68 -16.37 -16.52
C GLY A 66 -17.25 -17.63 -15.82
N GLU A 67 -17.00 -18.81 -16.40
CA GLU A 67 -17.62 -20.09 -15.98
C GLU A 67 -16.96 -20.75 -14.75
N LEU A 68 -15.95 -20.11 -14.14
CA LEU A 68 -15.25 -20.65 -12.96
C LEU A 68 -16.03 -20.46 -11.64
N GLY A 69 -17.12 -19.70 -11.67
CA GLY A 69 -17.98 -19.41 -10.52
C GLY A 69 -17.37 -18.38 -9.58
N ASP A 70 -18.18 -17.94 -8.59
CA ASP A 70 -17.88 -16.92 -7.57
C ASP A 70 -16.77 -17.35 -6.57
N ILE A 71 -15.63 -17.83 -7.08
CA ILE A 71 -14.45 -18.09 -6.26
C ILE A 71 -13.80 -16.74 -6.00
N ASN A 72 -14.12 -16.21 -4.83
CA ASN A 72 -13.52 -15.01 -4.30
C ASN A 72 -12.21 -15.40 -3.61
N SER A 73 -11.16 -14.60 -3.78
CA SER A 73 -9.89 -14.75 -3.05
C SER A 73 -8.95 -13.57 -3.30
N ASN A 74 -8.43 -12.97 -2.23
CA ASN A 74 -7.39 -11.95 -2.30
C ASN A 74 -5.98 -12.54 -2.36
N PHE A 75 -5.80 -13.70 -1.73
CA PHE A 75 -4.48 -14.20 -1.40
C PHE A 75 -4.39 -15.71 -1.56
N TRP A 76 -3.49 -16.16 -2.44
CA TRP A 76 -3.22 -17.58 -2.65
C TRP A 76 -1.94 -18.01 -1.96
N TRP A 77 -2.00 -19.10 -1.20
CA TRP A 77 -0.83 -19.73 -0.60
C TRP A 77 -0.86 -21.24 -0.80
N SER A 78 0.02 -21.74 -1.66
CA SER A 78 0.05 -23.16 -2.02
C SER A 78 1.46 -23.73 -2.07
N GLU A 79 1.55 -25.07 -2.12
CA GLU A 79 2.77 -25.74 -2.56
C GLU A 79 3.07 -25.39 -4.03
N LEU A 80 4.19 -25.90 -4.57
CA LEU A 80 4.67 -25.60 -5.94
C LEU A 80 3.77 -26.12 -7.07
N VAL A 81 2.59 -26.64 -6.75
CA VAL A 81 1.52 -26.97 -7.68
C VAL A 81 0.31 -26.13 -7.29
N PRO A 82 -0.09 -25.13 -8.09
CA PRO A 82 -1.28 -24.37 -7.79
C PRO A 82 -2.50 -25.28 -7.83
N ASP A 83 -3.22 -25.39 -6.71
CA ASP A 83 -4.66 -25.65 -6.77
C ASP A 83 -5.30 -24.30 -7.12
N PHE A 84 -6.32 -24.25 -7.97
CA PHE A 84 -7.08 -23.03 -8.29
C PHE A 84 -8.58 -23.20 -8.02
N ASN A 85 -8.98 -24.38 -7.50
CA ASN A 85 -10.37 -24.69 -7.20
C ASN A 85 -10.76 -24.34 -5.75
N THR A 86 -9.80 -23.90 -4.95
CA THR A 86 -9.99 -23.55 -3.54
C THR A 86 -9.53 -22.13 -3.31
N GLY A 87 -10.43 -21.15 -3.36
CA GLY A 87 -10.12 -19.79 -2.93
C GLY A 87 -9.43 -19.83 -1.57
N TYR A 88 -8.14 -19.49 -1.51
CA TYR A 88 -7.47 -19.30 -0.24
C TYR A 88 -7.80 -17.89 0.24
N PHE A 89 -8.05 -17.75 1.54
CA PHE A 89 -8.15 -16.45 2.20
C PHE A 89 -9.18 -15.51 1.55
N SER A 90 -10.42 -16.00 1.50
CA SER A 90 -11.59 -15.23 1.07
C SER A 90 -12.69 -15.24 2.12
N SER A 91 -13.00 -14.06 2.63
CA SER A 91 -14.14 -13.86 3.51
C SER A 91 -14.63 -12.41 3.45
N SER A 92 -15.82 -12.18 3.98
CA SER A 92 -16.39 -10.84 4.13
C SER A 92 -15.81 -10.06 5.34
N LYS A 93 -14.70 -10.53 5.92
CA LYS A 93 -14.06 -9.99 7.13
C LYS A 93 -12.54 -9.95 7.00
N GLU A 94 -12.01 -10.01 5.79
CA GLU A 94 -10.59 -9.78 5.60
C GLU A 94 -10.29 -8.32 5.95
N GLU A 95 -9.17 -8.11 6.65
CA GLU A 95 -8.68 -6.78 7.04
C GLU A 95 -7.35 -6.55 6.33
N LEU A 96 -7.29 -6.85 5.03
CA LEU A 96 -6.13 -6.51 4.20
C LEU A 96 -6.28 -5.07 3.72
N ASN A 97 -5.23 -4.29 3.90
CA ASN A 97 -5.13 -2.91 3.50
C ASN A 97 -3.95 -2.75 2.56
N PHE A 98 -4.06 -1.80 1.63
CA PHE A 98 -3.00 -1.33 0.77
C PHE A 98 -2.80 0.16 1.07
N THR A 99 -1.61 0.52 1.51
CA THR A 99 -1.25 1.90 1.81
C THR A 99 -0.10 2.29 0.90
N GLU A 100 -0.28 3.31 0.06
CA GLU A 100 0.73 3.83 -0.85
C GLU A 100 1.28 5.14 -0.31
N TYR A 101 2.57 5.36 -0.51
CA TYR A 101 3.28 6.53 -0.01
C TYR A 101 3.92 7.34 -1.14
N ASP A 102 4.11 8.64 -0.91
CA ASP A 102 4.67 9.60 -1.86
C ASP A 102 6.13 9.28 -2.26
N ASN A 103 6.90 8.69 -1.35
CA ASN A 103 8.28 8.26 -1.57
C ASN A 103 8.42 7.05 -2.53
N GLY A 104 7.30 6.51 -3.02
CA GLY A 104 7.26 5.39 -3.95
C GLY A 104 7.33 4.00 -3.31
N GLU A 105 7.13 3.92 -1.98
CA GLU A 105 6.82 2.69 -1.27
C GLU A 105 5.31 2.45 -1.18
N ALA A 106 4.93 1.19 -0.99
CA ALA A 106 3.57 0.82 -0.62
C ALA A 106 3.59 -0.40 0.30
N ILE A 107 2.57 -0.56 1.12
CA ILE A 107 2.45 -1.65 2.08
C ILE A 107 1.13 -2.38 1.85
N ILE A 108 1.21 -3.70 1.65
CA ILE A 108 0.05 -4.58 1.79
C ILE A 108 0.14 -5.20 3.17
N SER A 109 -0.79 -4.89 4.06
CA SER A 109 -0.77 -5.44 5.42
C SER A 109 -2.15 -5.83 5.92
N GLY A 110 -2.20 -6.77 6.85
CA GLY A 110 -3.44 -7.16 7.48
C GLY A 110 -3.48 -8.62 7.92
N THR A 111 -4.69 -9.05 8.26
CA THR A 111 -4.93 -10.43 8.69
C THR A 111 -6.00 -11.07 7.82
N THR A 112 -5.77 -12.33 7.48
CA THR A 112 -6.73 -13.17 6.80
C THR A 112 -6.90 -14.55 7.44
N ARG A 113 -8.08 -15.15 7.26
CA ARG A 113 -8.42 -16.42 7.91
C ARG A 113 -9.20 -17.38 7.01
N LEU A 114 -8.72 -18.62 6.93
CA LEU A 114 -9.44 -19.75 6.33
C LEU A 114 -9.56 -20.91 7.33
N GLY A 115 -10.78 -21.22 7.76
CA GLY A 115 -11.01 -22.24 8.78
C GLY A 115 -10.35 -21.88 10.12
N ASN A 116 -9.44 -22.73 10.61
CA ASN A 116 -8.61 -22.44 11.78
C ASN A 116 -7.25 -21.82 11.43
N CYS A 117 -6.90 -21.67 10.15
CA CYS A 117 -5.67 -21.00 9.74
C CYS A 117 -5.86 -19.49 9.73
N THR A 118 -5.03 -18.77 10.49
CA THR A 118 -4.93 -17.31 10.46
C THR A 118 -3.56 -16.94 9.91
N VAL A 119 -3.53 -16.01 8.97
CA VAL A 119 -2.31 -15.49 8.35
C VAL A 119 -2.30 -13.97 8.53
N GLU A 120 -1.25 -13.47 9.16
CA GLU A 120 -0.88 -12.06 9.17
C GLU A 120 0.12 -11.83 8.03
N ILE A 121 -0.12 -10.80 7.23
CA ILE A 121 0.68 -10.44 6.07
C ILE A 121 1.19 -9.03 6.25
N TYR A 122 2.46 -8.82 5.90
CA TYR A 122 3.08 -7.51 5.82
C TYR A 122 4.07 -7.53 4.66
N VAL A 123 3.71 -6.89 3.54
CA VAL A 123 4.48 -6.88 2.30
C VAL A 123 4.83 -5.45 1.99
N VAL A 124 6.12 -5.16 1.98
CA VAL A 124 6.64 -3.86 1.59
C VAL A 124 6.96 -3.92 0.10
N LEU A 125 6.35 -3.01 -0.63
CA LEU A 125 6.52 -2.76 -2.05
C LEU A 125 7.40 -1.51 -2.20
N VAL A 126 8.37 -1.58 -3.11
CA VAL A 126 9.37 -0.53 -3.31
C VAL A 126 9.58 -0.26 -4.79
N ASN A 127 10.19 0.88 -5.08
CA ASN A 127 10.55 1.33 -6.43
C ASN A 127 9.33 1.41 -7.35
N ARG A 128 8.28 2.14 -6.94
CA ARG A 128 7.16 2.50 -7.83
C ARG A 128 7.70 2.97 -9.19
N ARG A 129 7.20 2.36 -10.26
CA ARG A 129 7.57 2.70 -11.63
C ARG A 129 6.35 2.81 -12.52
N SER A 130 6.37 3.82 -13.37
CA SER A 130 5.50 3.87 -14.54
C SER A 130 5.83 2.74 -15.53
N TRP A 131 4.92 2.46 -16.46
CA TRP A 131 5.17 1.52 -17.56
C TRP A 131 6.46 1.82 -18.34
N SER A 132 6.74 3.09 -18.64
CA SER A 132 7.96 3.47 -19.37
C SER A 132 9.23 3.10 -18.61
N GLU A 133 9.28 3.38 -17.31
CA GLU A 133 10.45 3.08 -16.47
C GLU A 133 10.60 1.58 -16.22
N TRP A 134 9.48 0.87 -16.12
CA TRP A 134 9.43 -0.57 -15.93
C TRP A 134 9.91 -1.32 -17.18
N SER A 135 9.32 -1.01 -18.33
CA SER A 135 9.63 -1.67 -19.62
C SER A 135 11.04 -1.37 -20.12
N ASP A 136 11.58 -0.18 -19.85
CA ASP A 136 12.98 0.17 -20.16
C ASP A 136 14.00 -0.74 -19.43
N GLN A 137 13.60 -1.33 -18.31
CA GLN A 137 14.41 -2.28 -17.53
C GLN A 137 14.10 -3.75 -17.86
N GLY A 138 13.35 -4.00 -18.94
CA GLY A 138 12.92 -5.34 -19.34
C GLY A 138 11.72 -5.87 -18.54
N GLY A 139 11.02 -4.99 -17.83
CA GLY A 139 9.72 -5.28 -17.24
C GLY A 139 8.68 -5.64 -18.31
N ASP A 140 7.78 -6.54 -17.95
CA ASP A 140 6.66 -6.97 -18.79
C ASP A 140 5.34 -6.81 -18.02
N PHE A 141 4.23 -6.82 -18.74
CA PHE A 141 2.89 -6.70 -18.17
C PHE A 141 2.16 -8.03 -18.28
N LYS A 142 1.53 -8.44 -17.17
CA LYS A 142 0.73 -9.66 -17.14
C LYS A 142 -0.69 -9.39 -17.64
N SER A 143 -0.84 -9.39 -18.97
CA SER A 143 -2.14 -9.25 -19.66
C SER A 143 -2.98 -10.53 -19.60
N GLU A 144 -3.65 -10.78 -18.48
CA GLU A 144 -4.53 -11.93 -18.29
C GLU A 144 -5.94 -11.55 -17.83
N GLY A 145 -6.89 -12.48 -17.94
CA GLY A 145 -8.24 -12.29 -17.42
C GLY A 145 -9.13 -11.39 -18.27
N CYS A 146 -9.99 -10.63 -17.60
CA CYS A 146 -11.14 -9.93 -18.18
C CYS A 146 -11.40 -8.57 -17.55
N SER A 147 -10.51 -8.12 -16.66
CA SER A 147 -10.56 -6.81 -16.02
C SER A 147 -10.15 -5.67 -16.96
N GLU A 148 -9.75 -6.00 -18.19
CA GLU A 148 -9.32 -5.09 -19.27
C GLU A 148 -8.13 -4.18 -18.90
N ALA A 149 -7.26 -4.65 -18.00
CA ALA A 149 -6.03 -3.94 -17.64
C ALA A 149 -5.17 -3.58 -18.86
N ASN A 150 -4.71 -2.34 -18.89
CA ASN A 150 -3.75 -1.83 -19.85
C ASN A 150 -2.45 -1.50 -19.12
N GLY A 151 -1.34 -2.18 -19.48
CA GLY A 151 -0.06 -1.98 -18.81
C GLY A 151 0.46 -0.54 -18.81
N GLU A 152 0.08 0.28 -19.79
CA GLU A 152 0.46 1.71 -19.84
C GLU A 152 -0.19 2.56 -18.73
N ASP A 153 -1.31 2.08 -18.17
CA ASP A 153 -2.09 2.78 -17.14
C ASP A 153 -1.76 2.27 -15.72
N LEU A 154 -0.78 1.38 -15.57
CA LEU A 154 -0.42 0.73 -14.30
C LEU A 154 0.89 1.24 -13.69
N ASN A 155 0.98 1.12 -12.38
CA ASN A 155 2.22 1.23 -11.61
C ASN A 155 2.78 -0.16 -11.29
N TYR A 156 4.11 -0.27 -11.27
CA TYR A 156 4.83 -1.51 -11.02
C TYR A 156 5.75 -1.38 -9.82
N TYR A 157 5.73 -2.40 -8.97
CA TYR A 157 6.48 -2.46 -7.73
C TYR A 157 7.29 -3.75 -7.61
N LEU A 158 8.30 -3.70 -6.75
CA LEU A 158 9.05 -4.87 -6.29
C LEU A 158 8.78 -5.13 -4.82
N ILE A 159 8.70 -6.40 -4.43
CA ILE A 159 8.68 -6.81 -3.02
C ILE A 159 10.08 -6.60 -2.42
N ASP A 160 10.16 -5.90 -1.29
CA ASP A 160 11.34 -5.87 -0.43
C ASP A 160 11.39 -7.15 0.41
N GLY A 161 12.29 -8.07 0.04
CA GLY A 161 12.41 -9.38 0.67
C GLY A 161 12.94 -9.39 2.10
N GLU A 162 13.56 -8.31 2.54
CA GLU A 162 14.12 -8.19 3.89
C GLU A 162 13.08 -7.64 4.87
N ARG A 163 12.19 -6.77 4.39
CA ARG A 163 11.10 -6.20 5.20
C ARG A 163 9.78 -6.95 5.10
N SER A 164 9.56 -7.73 4.05
CA SER A 164 8.29 -8.43 3.82
C SER A 164 8.22 -9.80 4.50
N PHE A 165 7.14 -10.05 5.22
CA PHE A 165 6.92 -11.29 5.94
C PHE A 165 5.44 -11.71 6.01
N MET A 166 5.27 -12.99 6.30
CA MET A 166 3.98 -13.59 6.66
C MET A 166 4.15 -14.31 8.00
N ILE A 167 3.11 -14.31 8.83
CA ILE A 167 3.01 -15.16 10.02
C ILE A 167 1.75 -15.99 9.93
N SER A 168 1.88 -17.31 10.01
CA SER A 168 0.73 -18.23 9.98
C SER A 168 0.60 -19.01 11.29
N THR A 169 -0.64 -19.13 11.77
CA THR A 169 -0.99 -19.88 12.98
C THR A 169 -2.30 -20.64 12.80
N GLY A 170 -2.34 -21.88 13.28
CA GLY A 170 -3.54 -22.73 13.27
C GLY A 170 -3.38 -24.04 12.52
N SER A 171 -4.19 -25.02 12.93
CA SER A 171 -4.10 -26.41 12.47
C SER A 171 -4.40 -26.62 10.98
N ASP A 172 -5.07 -25.65 10.35
CA ASP A 172 -5.51 -25.75 8.97
C ASP A 172 -4.54 -25.03 8.01
N CYS A 173 -3.46 -24.43 8.54
CA CYS A 173 -2.45 -23.78 7.71
C CYS A 173 -1.59 -24.80 6.99
N LEU A 174 -1.11 -24.44 5.80
CA LEU A 174 -0.16 -25.25 5.04
C LEU A 174 1.15 -25.46 5.82
N ALA A 175 1.57 -24.43 6.54
CA ALA A 175 2.63 -24.48 7.54
C ALA A 175 2.33 -23.47 8.66
N GLU A 176 2.94 -23.62 9.82
CA GLU A 176 2.89 -22.62 10.91
C GLU A 176 4.27 -21.97 11.07
N GLY A 177 4.33 -20.67 11.30
CA GLY A 177 5.58 -19.95 11.55
C GLY A 177 5.62 -18.56 10.92
N ARG A 178 6.81 -17.94 10.97
CA ARG A 178 7.14 -16.70 10.26
C ARG A 178 7.92 -17.04 8.99
N PHE A 179 7.53 -16.44 7.88
CA PHE A 179 8.10 -16.67 6.56
C PHE A 179 8.48 -15.33 5.92
N LYS A 180 9.57 -15.32 5.15
CA LYS A 180 9.92 -14.22 4.25
C LYS A 180 9.03 -14.26 3.02
N ILE A 181 8.81 -13.09 2.44
CA ILE A 181 8.12 -12.94 1.17
C ILE A 181 9.08 -12.28 0.18
N THR A 182 9.28 -12.87 -1.00
CA THR A 182 10.20 -12.33 -2.02
C THR A 182 9.56 -12.30 -3.41
N ASN A 183 10.13 -11.52 -4.33
CA ASN A 183 9.62 -11.38 -5.70
C ASN A 183 9.55 -12.72 -6.44
N ARG A 184 8.45 -12.91 -7.19
CA ARG A 184 8.29 -14.02 -8.13
C ARG A 184 7.75 -13.50 -9.46
N PRO A 185 8.34 -13.89 -10.61
CA PRO A 185 9.62 -14.57 -10.75
C PRO A 185 10.79 -13.73 -10.21
N ASP A 186 12.00 -14.29 -10.21
CA ASP A 186 13.17 -13.52 -9.78
C ASP A 186 13.49 -12.45 -10.83
N ASN A 187 13.37 -11.19 -10.46
CA ASN A 187 13.52 -10.08 -11.41
C ASN A 187 14.97 -9.95 -11.95
N ASN A 188 15.94 -10.63 -11.32
CA ASN A 188 17.32 -10.71 -11.81
C ASN A 188 17.56 -11.90 -12.74
N ASP A 189 16.57 -12.78 -12.94
CA ASP A 189 16.66 -13.93 -13.82
C ASP A 189 16.14 -13.56 -15.23
N PRO A 190 17.04 -13.40 -16.23
CA PRO A 190 16.67 -13.00 -17.58
C PRO A 190 15.88 -14.07 -18.34
N ASP A 191 15.80 -15.29 -17.82
CA ASP A 191 15.04 -16.39 -18.43
C ASP A 191 13.57 -16.42 -17.94
N THR A 192 13.19 -15.52 -17.03
CA THR A 192 11.82 -15.42 -16.51
C THR A 192 11.20 -14.04 -16.79
N PRO A 193 9.87 -13.97 -16.97
CA PRO A 193 9.18 -12.69 -17.09
C PRO A 193 9.36 -11.84 -15.82
N ASN A 194 9.57 -10.54 -16.01
CA ASN A 194 9.66 -9.57 -14.93
C ASN A 194 8.32 -8.82 -14.84
N PHE A 195 7.35 -9.40 -14.14
CA PHE A 195 6.00 -8.80 -14.02
C PHE A 195 5.88 -7.81 -12.84
N GLY A 196 6.66 -8.00 -11.78
CA GLY A 196 6.51 -7.23 -10.55
C GLY A 196 5.13 -7.40 -9.90
N ILE A 197 4.78 -6.45 -9.04
CA ILE A 197 3.42 -6.26 -8.53
C ILE A 197 2.81 -5.10 -9.30
N GLN A 198 1.67 -5.33 -9.96
CA GLN A 198 0.99 -4.33 -10.78
C GLN A 198 -0.21 -3.74 -10.01
N VAL A 199 -0.33 -2.42 -10.03
CA VAL A 199 -1.33 -1.65 -9.27
C VAL A 199 -1.97 -0.60 -10.17
N GLY A 200 -3.29 -0.47 -10.10
CA GLY A 200 -4.07 0.54 -10.84
C GLY A 200 -5.28 -0.05 -11.58
N PRO A 201 -5.81 0.68 -12.59
CA PRO A 201 -7.06 0.33 -13.25
C PRO A 201 -7.03 -1.04 -13.93
N GLY A 202 -7.95 -1.92 -13.51
CA GLY A 202 -8.07 -3.30 -13.99
C GLY A 202 -6.98 -4.26 -13.46
N ALA A 203 -6.05 -3.81 -12.62
CA ALA A 203 -4.93 -4.66 -12.19
C ALA A 203 -5.34 -5.86 -11.32
N ALA A 204 -6.57 -5.88 -10.78
CA ALA A 204 -7.22 -7.08 -10.28
C ALA A 204 -7.56 -8.02 -11.45
N LEU A 205 -6.59 -8.84 -11.86
CA LEU A 205 -6.75 -9.73 -13.02
C LEU A 205 -7.88 -10.74 -12.79
N TRP A 206 -8.58 -11.09 -13.87
CA TRP A 206 -9.74 -11.99 -13.84
C TRP A 206 -10.95 -11.46 -13.08
N ASP A 207 -10.90 -10.26 -12.52
CA ASP A 207 -12.03 -9.65 -11.83
C ASP A 207 -13.14 -9.23 -12.81
N SER A 208 -14.41 -9.30 -12.38
CA SER A 208 -15.54 -8.91 -13.22
C SER A 208 -15.81 -7.41 -13.24
N ALA A 209 -15.28 -6.65 -12.28
CA ALA A 209 -15.30 -5.19 -12.24
C ALA A 209 -14.21 -4.63 -13.18
N VAL A 210 -14.62 -4.42 -14.43
CA VAL A 210 -13.75 -3.98 -15.51
C VAL A 210 -13.24 -2.56 -15.24
N GLY A 211 -11.92 -2.38 -15.25
CA GLY A 211 -11.26 -1.07 -15.14
C GLY A 211 -11.21 -0.47 -13.74
N GLU A 212 -11.81 -1.12 -12.73
CA GLU A 212 -11.70 -0.68 -11.33
C GLU A 212 -10.27 -0.85 -10.81
N ASP A 213 -9.86 0.01 -9.88
CA ASP A 213 -8.53 -0.08 -9.28
C ASP A 213 -8.33 -1.39 -8.54
N GLY A 214 -7.15 -1.96 -8.74
CA GLY A 214 -6.82 -3.24 -8.16
C GLY A 214 -5.33 -3.46 -8.05
N LEU A 215 -4.98 -4.65 -7.59
CA LEU A 215 -3.62 -5.11 -7.47
C LEU A 215 -3.55 -6.58 -7.83
N SER A 216 -2.51 -6.94 -8.58
CA SER A 216 -2.12 -8.34 -8.68
C SER A 216 -0.62 -8.52 -8.76
N GLY A 217 -0.17 -9.71 -8.37
CA GLY A 217 1.22 -10.05 -8.44
C GLY A 217 1.52 -11.37 -7.80
N TRP A 218 2.78 -11.78 -7.89
CA TRP A 218 3.25 -13.06 -7.40
C TRP A 218 4.42 -12.87 -6.45
N GLY A 219 4.56 -13.80 -5.51
CA GLY A 219 5.77 -13.90 -4.71
C GLY A 219 6.09 -15.33 -4.32
N TRP A 220 7.24 -15.48 -3.70
CA TRP A 220 7.63 -16.69 -2.99
C TRP A 220 7.43 -16.47 -1.50
N ILE A 221 6.95 -17.51 -0.83
CA ILE A 221 6.95 -17.59 0.63
C ILE A 221 7.96 -18.66 1.03
N GLY A 222 8.81 -18.35 1.99
CA GLY A 222 9.84 -19.28 2.43
C GLY A 222 10.49 -18.92 3.76
N THR A 223 11.38 -19.79 4.22
CA THR A 223 12.22 -19.52 5.39
C THR A 223 13.56 -18.95 4.94
N GLU A 224 14.37 -18.45 5.88
CA GLU A 224 15.76 -18.06 5.60
C GLU A 224 16.59 -19.17 4.93
N GLU A 225 16.30 -20.43 5.23
CA GLU A 225 17.01 -21.57 4.66
C GLU A 225 16.47 -21.99 3.28
N ASN A 226 15.22 -21.62 2.97
CA ASN A 226 14.52 -21.99 1.76
C ASN A 226 13.47 -20.93 1.39
N GLU A 227 13.92 -19.86 0.72
CA GLU A 227 13.08 -18.70 0.39
C GLU A 227 12.00 -18.98 -0.66
N ARG A 228 12.13 -20.08 -1.43
CA ARG A 228 11.21 -20.48 -2.52
C ARG A 228 10.43 -21.75 -2.18
N GLN A 229 9.87 -21.80 -0.98
CA GLN A 229 9.20 -23.00 -0.47
C GLN A 229 7.75 -23.13 -0.96
N TYR A 230 7.04 -22.01 -1.06
CA TYR A 230 5.62 -21.95 -1.41
C TYR A 230 5.36 -20.85 -2.43
N LEU A 231 4.29 -21.02 -3.21
CA LEU A 231 3.78 -20.02 -4.13
C LEU A 231 2.87 -19.06 -3.39
N MET A 232 2.97 -17.79 -3.76
CA MET A 232 2.09 -16.72 -3.34
C MET A 232 1.55 -15.99 -4.57
N ASP A 233 0.24 -15.77 -4.61
CA ASP A 233 -0.41 -14.91 -5.60
C ASP A 233 -1.30 -13.89 -4.85
N PHE A 234 -1.17 -12.60 -5.18
CA PHE A 234 -2.08 -11.53 -4.80
C PHE A 234 -3.00 -11.21 -5.97
N ASN A 235 -4.29 -11.04 -5.69
CA ASN A 235 -5.25 -10.56 -6.68
C ASN A 235 -6.49 -10.02 -5.99
N PHE A 236 -6.63 -8.70 -5.90
CA PHE A 236 -7.75 -8.06 -5.21
C PHE A 236 -8.05 -6.67 -5.77
N LEU A 237 -9.29 -6.24 -5.60
CA LEU A 237 -9.72 -4.87 -5.87
C LEU A 237 -9.25 -3.94 -4.73
N LEU A 238 -9.04 -2.68 -5.06
CA LEU A 238 -8.69 -1.63 -4.12
C LEU A 238 -9.89 -0.70 -3.97
N ASP A 239 -10.39 -0.59 -2.75
CA ASP A 239 -11.38 0.40 -2.36
C ASP A 239 -10.65 1.47 -1.56
N CYS A 240 -10.15 2.46 -2.27
CA CYS A 240 -9.36 3.54 -1.68
C CYS A 240 -10.30 4.56 -1.07
N GLU A 241 -10.06 4.89 0.20
CA GLU A 241 -10.63 6.10 0.77
C GLU A 241 -9.98 7.26 -0.01
N PRO A 242 -10.77 8.08 -0.72
CA PRO A 242 -10.23 9.25 -1.39
C PRO A 242 -9.51 10.12 -0.36
N GLN A 243 -8.26 10.48 -0.67
CA GLN A 243 -7.52 11.41 0.16
C GLN A 243 -7.96 12.83 -0.15
N GLY A 244 -8.33 13.55 0.91
CA GLY A 244 -9.05 14.81 0.79
C GLY A 244 -10.39 14.56 0.10
N ASP A 245 -11.32 13.88 0.77
CA ASP A 245 -12.75 13.79 0.46
C ASP A 245 -13.41 13.75 1.83
N THR A 246 -13.56 14.95 2.40
CA THR A 246 -13.83 15.17 3.82
C THR A 246 -15.24 14.68 4.20
N ASP A 247 -16.20 14.69 3.27
CA ASP A 247 -17.56 14.20 3.47
C ASP A 247 -17.80 12.75 2.98
N GLY A 248 -16.87 12.19 2.20
CA GLY A 248 -16.89 10.83 1.69
C GLY A 248 -17.92 10.62 0.57
N ASP A 249 -18.25 11.63 -0.22
CA ASP A 249 -19.23 11.53 -1.31
C ASP A 249 -18.65 11.04 -2.65
N GLY A 250 -17.32 10.89 -2.72
CA GLY A 250 -16.56 10.42 -3.87
C GLY A 250 -16.06 11.54 -4.78
N VAL A 251 -16.16 12.80 -4.36
CA VAL A 251 -15.53 13.96 -4.99
C VAL A 251 -14.36 14.40 -4.13
N PRO A 252 -13.12 14.42 -4.65
CA PRO A 252 -11.98 14.91 -3.84
C PRO A 252 -12.11 16.40 -3.51
N ASP A 253 -11.84 16.80 -2.27
CA ASP A 253 -11.77 18.17 -1.72
C ASP A 253 -11.11 19.16 -2.69
N SER A 254 -10.03 18.74 -3.36
CA SER A 254 -9.34 19.57 -4.36
C SER A 254 -10.21 20.04 -5.55
N VAL A 255 -11.34 19.38 -5.79
CA VAL A 255 -12.31 19.66 -6.86
C VAL A 255 -13.75 19.69 -6.39
N ASP A 256 -14.02 19.38 -5.12
CA ASP A 256 -15.30 19.63 -4.48
C ASP A 256 -15.50 21.15 -4.29
N ILE A 257 -16.74 21.55 -4.02
CA ILE A 257 -17.15 22.93 -3.80
C ILE A 257 -17.70 23.14 -2.38
N ASP A 258 -17.83 22.06 -1.61
CA ASP A 258 -18.45 21.94 -0.27
C ASP A 258 -17.86 20.67 0.38
N ASP A 259 -16.57 20.74 0.75
CA ASP A 259 -15.71 19.59 1.12
C ASP A 259 -16.28 18.74 2.26
N ASP A 260 -17.03 19.33 3.20
CA ASP A 260 -17.65 18.63 4.34
C ASP A 260 -19.17 18.41 4.18
N ASN A 261 -19.76 18.97 3.11
CA ASN A 261 -21.17 18.88 2.70
C ASN A 261 -22.16 19.28 3.81
N ASP A 262 -21.77 20.24 4.65
CA ASP A 262 -22.63 20.85 5.66
C ASP A 262 -23.67 21.82 5.04
N GLY A 263 -23.44 22.21 3.77
CA GLY A 263 -24.29 23.06 2.96
C GLY A 263 -23.81 24.51 2.83
N ILE A 264 -22.58 24.82 3.23
CA ILE A 264 -21.85 26.07 2.94
C ILE A 264 -20.73 25.72 1.95
N LEU A 265 -20.52 26.54 0.92
CA LEU A 265 -19.43 26.27 -0.04
C LEU A 265 -18.09 26.68 0.56
N ASP A 266 -16.98 25.98 0.29
CA ASP A 266 -15.63 26.31 0.83
C ASP A 266 -15.22 27.76 0.53
N THR A 267 -15.71 28.31 -0.59
CA THR A 267 -15.51 29.74 -0.94
C THR A 267 -16.11 30.73 0.06
N GLU A 268 -16.97 30.28 0.96
CA GLU A 268 -17.72 31.07 1.96
C GLU A 268 -17.48 30.62 3.40
N GLU A 269 -16.82 29.48 3.66
CA GLU A 269 -16.64 28.90 5.00
C GLU A 269 -15.59 29.63 5.83
N ASP A 270 -14.43 29.98 5.27
CA ASP A 270 -13.34 30.47 6.11
C ASP A 270 -12.78 31.88 5.77
N PRO A 271 -13.12 32.91 6.57
CA PRO A 271 -12.40 34.18 6.65
C PRO A 271 -11.18 34.17 7.61
N ASN A 272 -10.83 33.02 8.18
CA ASN A 272 -9.86 32.71 9.23
C ASN A 272 -10.06 33.55 10.51
N LEU A 273 -11.14 33.27 11.24
CA LEU A 273 -11.54 34.06 12.44
C LEU A 273 -10.95 33.53 13.76
N ASP A 274 -10.63 32.25 13.83
CA ASP A 274 -10.07 31.53 14.99
C ASP A 274 -8.57 31.21 14.86
N GLY A 275 -8.01 31.25 13.65
CA GLY A 275 -6.55 31.33 13.45
C GLY A 275 -5.86 29.99 13.20
N ASP A 276 -6.58 28.95 12.78
CA ASP A 276 -6.00 27.63 12.46
C ASP A 276 -5.69 27.42 10.97
N ASP A 277 -6.11 28.36 10.09
CA ASP A 277 -5.93 28.26 8.64
C ASP A 277 -6.54 26.96 8.05
N ASP A 278 -7.53 26.37 8.73
CA ASP A 278 -8.23 25.16 8.31
C ASP A 278 -9.58 25.49 7.66
N PRO A 279 -9.70 25.39 6.32
CA PRO A 279 -10.94 25.71 5.62
C PRO A 279 -12.09 24.73 5.91
N LEU A 280 -11.81 23.60 6.58
CA LEU A 280 -12.77 22.55 6.93
C LEU A 280 -13.42 22.76 8.30
N THR A 281 -13.24 23.92 8.91
CA THR A 281 -13.78 24.20 10.25
C THR A 281 -14.56 25.52 10.31
N ASP A 282 -15.77 25.48 10.87
CA ASP A 282 -16.53 26.68 11.25
C ASP A 282 -16.17 27.08 12.71
N PRO A 283 -15.86 28.36 12.99
CA PRO A 283 -15.56 28.86 14.35
C PRO A 283 -16.67 28.70 15.43
#